data_AF-A0A963QQ11-F1
#
_entry.id   AF-A0A963QQ11-F1
#
_cell.length_a   1.000
_cell.length_b   1.000
_cell.length_c   1.000
_cell.angle_alpha   90.00
_cell.angle_beta   90.00
_cell.angle_gamma   90.00
#
_symmetry.space_group_name_H-M   'P 1'
#
loop_
_entity.id
_entity.type
_entity.pdbx_description
1 polymer ?
#
loop_
_entity_poly.entity_id
_entity_poly.type
_entity_poly.pdbx_seq_one_letter_code
_entity_poly.pdbx_strand_id
1 'polypeptide(L)'
;MTPNPTIRLQSLLQTLEHVIFPAVDSQNSLAQEQCGLVLGQLRMMIQHMPWFGAYHALCYDDLARTVAGLPAHGGGDVSGKACAALAQVLARTAGMEDRNAAYHDLGHALETLLRAVAEDGERSYRRAVEAQVLDFSRRQSLRARTWFKDAGFDHAPEDLPSLEQMLKK
;
A
#
# COMPACT_ATOMS: atom_id res chain seq x y z
N MET A 1 7.29 20.96 21.03
CA MET A 1 6.24 21.35 20.05
C MET A 1 6.66 20.83 18.69
N THR A 2 6.15 19.69 18.27
CA THR A 2 6.43 19.19 16.91
C THR A 2 5.53 19.99 15.95
N PRO A 3 6.08 20.75 14.99
CA PRO A 3 5.27 21.53 14.07
C PRO A 3 4.42 20.59 13.21
N ASN A 4 3.13 20.91 13.08
CA ASN A 4 2.18 20.08 12.33
C ASN A 4 2.63 19.99 10.86
N PRO A 5 2.95 18.79 10.34
CA PRO A 5 3.44 18.62 8.96
C PRO A 5 2.43 19.10 7.92
N THR A 6 1.13 18.98 8.20
CA THR A 6 0.05 19.47 7.35
C THR A 6 0.15 20.98 7.15
N ILE A 7 0.36 21.73 8.25
CA ILE A 7 0.49 23.20 8.19
C ILE A 7 1.71 23.59 7.35
N ARG A 8 2.84 22.90 7.53
CA ARG A 8 4.06 23.16 6.75
C ARG A 8 3.84 22.93 5.26
N LEU A 9 3.16 21.83 4.90
CA LEU A 9 2.83 21.53 3.51
C LEU A 9 1.84 22.54 2.92
N GLN A 10 0.86 22.99 3.70
CA GLN A 10 -0.06 24.05 3.28
C GLN A 10 0.68 25.37 3.01
N SER A 11 1.66 25.75 3.85
CA SER A 11 2.48 26.95 3.58
C SER A 11 3.34 26.81 2.33
N LEU A 12 3.91 25.63 2.08
CA LEU A 12 4.65 25.35 0.84
C LEU A 12 3.74 25.45 -0.38
N LEU A 13 2.54 24.86 -0.31
CA LEU A 13 1.54 24.92 -1.38
C LEU A 13 1.17 26.37 -1.71
N GLN A 14 0.91 27.20 -0.69
CA GLN A 14 0.62 28.63 -0.86
C GLN A 14 1.77 29.40 -1.52
N THR A 15 3.01 29.11 -1.13
CA THR A 15 4.20 29.74 -1.72
C THR A 15 4.36 29.35 -3.19
N LEU A 16 4.17 28.07 -3.51
CA LEU A 16 4.25 27.56 -4.87
C LEU A 16 3.16 28.18 -5.75
N GLU A 17 1.91 28.15 -5.29
CA GLU A 17 0.74 28.60 -6.05
C GLU A 17 0.71 30.12 -6.27
N HIS A 18 1.11 30.92 -5.29
CA HIS A 18 0.93 32.37 -5.34
C HIS A 18 2.21 33.17 -5.62
N VAL A 19 3.39 32.56 -5.50
CA VAL A 19 4.67 33.25 -5.69
C VAL A 19 5.50 32.62 -6.81
N ILE A 20 5.75 31.31 -6.71
CA ILE A 20 6.72 30.65 -7.60
C ILE A 20 6.12 30.37 -8.97
N PHE A 21 4.96 29.70 -9.04
CA PHE A 21 4.36 29.30 -10.32
C PHE A 21 3.90 30.48 -11.19
N PRO A 22 3.36 31.59 -10.64
CA PRO A 22 3.12 32.79 -11.43
C PRO A 22 4.38 33.43 -12.03
N ALA A 23 5.55 33.16 -11.46
CA ALA A 23 6.84 33.65 -11.98
C ALA A 23 7.48 32.70 -13.02
N VAL A 24 6.91 31.51 -13.25
CA VAL A 24 7.35 30.59 -14.29
C VAL A 24 6.92 31.13 -15.65
N ASP A 25 7.79 31.04 -16.64
CA ASP A 25 7.50 31.48 -18.01
C ASP A 25 6.21 30.85 -18.55
N SER A 26 5.24 31.70 -18.85
CA SER A 26 3.94 31.30 -19.40
C SER A 26 4.02 30.68 -20.80
N GLN A 27 5.10 30.92 -21.55
CA GLN A 27 5.31 30.35 -22.88
C GLN A 27 5.94 28.95 -22.85
N ASN A 28 6.43 28.52 -21.68
CA ASN A 28 6.98 27.19 -21.50
C ASN A 28 5.88 26.22 -21.04
N SER A 29 5.14 25.65 -21.99
CA SER A 29 4.01 24.75 -21.71
C SER A 29 4.38 23.58 -20.82
N LEU A 30 5.56 22.98 -21.04
CA LEU A 30 6.04 21.87 -20.21
C LEU A 30 6.22 22.32 -18.75
N ALA A 31 6.81 23.48 -18.51
CA ALA A 31 6.99 23.99 -17.14
C ALA A 31 5.63 24.25 -16.46
N GLN A 32 4.67 24.82 -17.18
CA GLN A 32 3.31 25.05 -16.68
C GLN A 32 2.60 23.73 -16.31
N GLU A 33 2.71 22.71 -17.15
CA GLU A 33 2.17 21.38 -16.87
C GLU A 33 2.81 20.75 -15.62
N GLN A 34 4.14 20.83 -15.49
CA GLN A 34 4.83 20.31 -14.30
C GLN A 34 4.42 21.06 -13.01
N CYS A 35 4.21 22.37 -13.06
CA CYS A 35 3.65 23.14 -11.94
C CYS A 35 2.28 22.61 -11.52
N GLY A 36 1.39 22.36 -12.49
CA GLY A 36 0.08 21.76 -12.25
C GLY A 36 0.16 20.37 -11.60
N LEU A 37 1.05 19.51 -12.10
CA LEU A 37 1.27 18.18 -11.51
C LEU A 37 1.76 18.27 -10.07
N VAL A 38 2.71 19.16 -9.77
CA VAL A 38 3.20 19.38 -8.40
C VAL A 38 2.07 19.85 -7.48
N LEU A 39 1.23 20.80 -7.91
CA LEU A 39 0.06 21.23 -7.11
C LEU A 39 -0.89 20.07 -6.83
N GLY A 40 -1.22 19.29 -7.86
CA GLY A 40 -2.11 18.14 -7.74
C GLY A 40 -1.59 17.12 -6.72
N GLN A 41 -0.32 16.74 -6.83
CA GLN A 41 0.31 15.77 -5.92
C GLN A 41 0.37 16.29 -4.47
N LEU A 42 0.74 17.55 -4.25
CA LEU A 42 0.79 18.13 -2.90
C LEU A 42 -0.60 18.22 -2.26
N ARG A 43 -1.63 18.62 -3.03
CA ARG A 43 -3.01 18.67 -2.54
C ARG A 43 -3.51 17.27 -2.16
N MET A 44 -3.27 16.29 -3.01
CA MET A 44 -3.60 14.88 -2.75
C MET A 44 -2.88 14.37 -1.48
N MET A 45 -1.59 14.63 -1.33
CA MET A 45 -0.84 14.26 -0.12
C MET A 45 -1.42 14.87 1.16
N ILE A 46 -1.79 16.16 1.12
CA ILE A 46 -2.42 16.85 2.26
C ILE A 46 -3.78 16.21 2.60
N GLN A 47 -4.59 15.89 1.59
CA GLN A 47 -5.89 15.24 1.77
C GLN A 47 -5.78 13.83 2.34
N HIS A 48 -4.74 13.09 1.96
CA HIS A 48 -4.53 11.71 2.39
C HIS A 48 -3.87 11.58 3.77
N MET A 49 -3.16 12.61 4.22
CA MET A 49 -2.36 12.56 5.46
C MET A 49 -3.13 12.09 6.71
N PRO A 50 -4.38 12.51 6.96
CA PRO A 50 -5.16 12.03 8.10
C PRO A 50 -5.43 10.51 8.06
N TRP A 51 -5.35 9.90 6.88
CA TRP A 51 -5.75 8.53 6.63
C TRP A 51 -4.59 7.53 6.57
N PHE A 52 -3.33 7.98 6.54
CA PHE A 52 -2.17 7.08 6.41
C PHE A 52 -2.17 5.95 7.45
N GLY A 53 -2.41 6.28 8.72
CA GLY A 53 -2.42 5.28 9.79
C GLY A 53 -3.51 4.21 9.57
N ALA A 54 -4.73 4.64 9.25
CA ALA A 54 -5.84 3.74 8.98
C ALA A 54 -5.59 2.87 7.73
N TYR A 55 -5.00 3.46 6.68
CA TYR A 55 -4.65 2.73 5.47
C TYR A 55 -3.60 1.65 5.71
N HIS A 56 -2.52 1.99 6.43
CA HIS A 56 -1.48 1.02 6.78
C HIS A 56 -2.03 -0.10 7.66
N ALA A 57 -2.90 0.23 8.63
CA ALA A 57 -3.57 -0.78 9.46
C ALA A 57 -4.43 -1.72 8.61
N LEU A 58 -5.28 -1.17 7.72
CA LEU A 58 -6.11 -1.95 6.81
C LEU A 58 -5.28 -2.89 5.91
N CYS A 59 -4.19 -2.40 5.34
CA CYS A 59 -3.32 -3.21 4.47
C CYS A 59 -2.65 -4.34 5.25
N TYR A 60 -2.15 -4.04 6.46
CA TYR A 60 -1.57 -5.03 7.36
C TYR A 60 -2.60 -6.10 7.77
N ASP A 61 -3.76 -5.68 8.25
CA ASP A 61 -4.80 -6.59 8.76
C ASP A 61 -5.32 -7.54 7.67
N ASP A 62 -5.45 -7.08 6.43
CA ASP A 62 -5.83 -7.93 5.30
C ASP A 62 -4.73 -8.94 4.94
N LEU A 63 -3.45 -8.51 4.93
CA LEU A 63 -2.32 -9.42 4.70
C LEU A 63 -2.20 -10.45 5.82
N ALA A 64 -2.30 -10.02 7.08
CA ALA A 64 -2.24 -10.88 8.25
C ALA A 64 -3.35 -11.93 8.24
N ARG A 65 -4.59 -11.54 7.92
CA ARG A 65 -5.70 -12.49 7.72
C ARG A 65 -5.43 -13.46 6.58
N THR A 66 -4.89 -12.98 5.46
CA THR A 66 -4.52 -13.83 4.32
C THR A 66 -3.49 -14.87 4.74
N VAL A 67 -2.43 -14.45 5.43
CA VAL A 67 -1.37 -15.36 5.92
C VAL A 67 -1.92 -16.36 6.95
N ALA A 68 -2.75 -15.91 7.90
CA ALA A 68 -3.36 -16.78 8.90
C ALA A 68 -4.32 -17.81 8.28
N GLY A 69 -4.90 -17.51 7.11
CA GLY A 69 -5.76 -18.42 6.35
C GLY A 69 -5.02 -19.38 5.41
N LEU A 70 -3.69 -19.31 5.33
CA LEU A 70 -2.93 -20.24 4.51
C LEU A 70 -2.97 -21.66 5.08
N PRO A 71 -2.95 -22.70 4.22
CA PRO A 71 -2.84 -24.07 4.69
C PRO A 71 -1.53 -24.30 5.48
N ALA A 72 -1.63 -25.10 6.55
CA ALA A 72 -0.55 -25.24 7.54
C ALA A 72 0.69 -26.00 7.02
N HIS A 73 0.51 -26.94 6.09
CA HIS A 73 1.60 -27.67 5.44
C HIS A 73 1.15 -28.25 4.10
N GLY A 74 2.12 -28.60 3.25
CA GLY A 74 1.87 -29.34 2.01
C GLY A 74 3.07 -29.26 1.07
N GLY A 75 4.27 -29.52 1.57
CA GLY A 75 5.52 -29.46 0.81
C GLY A 75 6.66 -30.13 1.58
N GLY A 76 7.86 -30.09 1.00
CA GLY A 76 9.08 -30.62 1.60
C GLY A 76 9.70 -29.70 2.67
N ASP A 77 10.96 -29.97 2.99
CA ASP A 77 11.72 -29.27 4.04
C ASP A 77 11.84 -27.76 3.81
N VAL A 78 11.94 -27.31 2.55
CA VAL A 78 12.13 -25.89 2.21
C VAL A 78 10.82 -25.13 2.48
N SER A 79 9.71 -25.63 1.95
CA SER A 79 8.36 -25.10 2.22
C SER A 79 8.03 -25.12 3.72
N GLY A 80 8.35 -26.22 4.42
CA GLY A 80 8.10 -26.36 5.85
C GLY A 80 8.84 -25.31 6.70
N LYS A 81 10.13 -25.09 6.41
CA LYS A 81 10.94 -24.05 7.08
C LYS A 81 10.39 -22.65 6.80
N ALA A 82 10.04 -22.35 5.55
CA ALA A 82 9.49 -21.05 5.18
C ALA A 82 8.12 -20.79 5.84
N CYS A 83 7.27 -21.82 5.97
CA CYS A 83 5.99 -21.73 6.67
C CYS A 83 6.20 -21.43 8.17
N ALA A 84 7.13 -22.12 8.82
CA ALA A 84 7.47 -21.86 10.22
C ALA A 84 8.02 -20.44 10.42
N ALA A 85 8.90 -19.97 9.52
CA ALA A 85 9.42 -18.61 9.55
C ALA A 85 8.31 -17.56 9.34
N LEU A 86 7.40 -17.79 8.39
CA LEU A 86 6.26 -16.91 8.16
C LEU A 86 5.36 -16.79 9.39
N ALA A 87 5.08 -17.90 10.08
CA ALA A 87 4.30 -17.89 11.32
C ALA A 87 4.99 -17.08 12.43
N GLN A 88 6.32 -17.20 12.56
CA GLN A 88 7.08 -16.38 13.51
C GLN A 88 7.03 -14.89 13.17
N VAL A 89 7.14 -14.54 11.88
CA VAL A 89 7.01 -13.15 11.44
C VAL A 89 5.62 -12.61 11.72
N LEU A 90 4.55 -13.36 11.40
CA LEU A 90 3.17 -12.97 11.70
C LEU A 90 2.97 -12.67 13.20
N ALA A 91 3.49 -13.53 14.09
CA ALA A 91 3.40 -13.33 15.53
C ALA A 91 4.16 -12.07 15.99
N ARG A 92 5.36 -11.84 15.43
CA ARG A 92 6.17 -10.65 15.73
C ARG A 92 5.50 -9.37 15.25
N THR A 93 4.97 -9.34 14.03
CA THR A 93 4.39 -8.14 13.41
C THR A 93 3.06 -7.73 14.04
N ALA A 94 2.35 -8.66 14.69
CA ALA A 94 1.08 -8.36 15.37
C ALA A 94 1.20 -7.24 16.41
N GLY A 95 2.32 -7.21 17.16
CA GLY A 95 2.59 -6.23 18.21
C GLY A 95 3.34 -4.96 17.76
N MET A 96 3.66 -4.81 16.47
CA MET A 96 4.38 -3.64 15.97
C MET A 96 3.48 -2.40 15.91
N GLU A 97 3.97 -1.27 16.43
CA GLU A 97 3.27 0.02 16.34
C GLU A 97 3.26 0.55 14.90
N ASP A 98 4.39 0.45 14.19
CA ASP A 98 4.48 0.83 12.78
C ASP A 98 3.86 -0.26 11.89
N ARG A 99 2.58 -0.05 11.54
CA ARG A 99 1.82 -0.96 10.68
C ARG A 99 2.36 -1.03 9.25
N ASN A 100 3.03 0.01 8.76
CA ASN A 100 3.62 -0.03 7.43
C ASN A 100 4.87 -0.92 7.41
N ALA A 101 5.74 -0.76 8.41
CA ALA A 101 6.89 -1.64 8.58
C ALA A 101 6.44 -3.10 8.79
N ALA A 102 5.41 -3.32 9.62
CA ALA A 102 4.83 -4.64 9.87
C ALA A 102 4.29 -5.29 8.58
N TYR A 103 3.61 -4.52 7.73
CA TYR A 103 3.11 -4.97 6.44
C TYR A 103 4.25 -5.42 5.51
N HIS A 104 5.32 -4.63 5.40
CA HIS A 104 6.47 -4.98 4.56
C HIS A 104 7.22 -6.22 5.08
N ASP A 105 7.47 -6.30 6.38
CA ASP A 105 8.10 -7.46 7.01
C ASP A 105 7.32 -8.76 6.74
N LEU A 106 5.99 -8.71 6.91
CA LEU A 106 5.12 -9.85 6.66
C LEU A 106 5.05 -10.19 5.16
N GLY A 107 5.01 -9.18 4.29
CA GLY A 107 5.01 -9.34 2.84
C GLY A 107 6.27 -10.04 2.33
N HIS A 108 7.45 -9.65 2.83
CA HIS A 108 8.72 -10.30 2.49
C HIS A 108 8.77 -11.76 2.96
N ALA A 109 8.22 -12.07 4.13
CA ALA A 109 8.11 -13.44 4.60
C ALA A 109 7.16 -14.27 3.72
N LEU A 110 6.04 -13.70 3.29
CA LEU A 110 5.11 -14.35 2.37
C LEU A 110 5.73 -14.62 0.99
N GLU A 111 6.49 -13.65 0.45
CA GLU A 111 7.25 -13.86 -0.79
C GLU A 111 8.27 -15.00 -0.65
N THR A 112 8.91 -15.11 0.51
CA THR A 112 9.85 -16.20 0.80
C THR A 112 9.14 -17.55 0.80
N LEU A 113 7.95 -17.64 1.40
CA LEU A 113 7.11 -18.84 1.31
C LEU A 113 6.75 -19.15 -0.15
N LEU A 114 6.34 -18.17 -0.95
CA LEU A 114 6.00 -18.40 -2.35
C LEU A 114 7.15 -19.01 -3.16
N ARG A 115 8.38 -18.54 -2.93
CA ARG A 115 9.59 -19.10 -3.57
C ARG A 115 9.84 -20.54 -3.11
N ALA A 116 9.73 -20.81 -1.80
CA ALA A 116 9.91 -22.15 -1.24
C ALA A 116 8.86 -23.16 -1.76
N VAL A 117 7.60 -22.75 -1.81
CA VAL A 117 6.49 -23.57 -2.32
C VAL A 117 6.63 -23.86 -3.81
N ALA A 118 7.26 -22.95 -4.57
CA ALA A 118 7.58 -23.21 -5.96
C ALA A 118 8.68 -24.27 -6.14
N GLU A 119 9.57 -24.44 -5.14
CA GLU A 119 10.69 -25.38 -5.14
C GLU A 119 10.26 -26.80 -4.79
N ASP A 120 9.60 -26.99 -3.64
CA ASP A 120 9.27 -28.33 -3.11
C ASP A 120 7.84 -28.47 -2.57
N GLY A 121 6.95 -27.52 -2.88
CA GLY A 121 5.54 -27.57 -2.51
C GLY A 121 4.77 -28.64 -3.30
N GLU A 122 3.91 -29.38 -2.62
CA GLU A 122 2.93 -30.24 -3.27
C GLU A 122 2.02 -29.40 -4.17
N ARG A 123 1.62 -29.97 -5.32
CA ARG A 123 0.84 -29.23 -6.32
C ARG A 123 -0.47 -28.64 -5.77
N SER A 124 -1.18 -29.38 -4.91
CA SER A 124 -2.42 -28.95 -4.27
C SER A 124 -2.18 -27.78 -3.32
N TYR A 125 -1.15 -27.89 -2.48
CA TYR A 125 -0.73 -26.84 -1.55
C TYR A 125 -0.31 -25.57 -2.26
N ARG A 126 0.56 -25.70 -3.28
CA ARG A 126 0.98 -24.57 -4.12
C ARG A 126 -0.19 -23.82 -4.72
N ARG A 127 -1.14 -24.53 -5.31
CA ARG A 127 -2.37 -23.92 -5.86
C ARG A 127 -3.18 -23.19 -4.79
N ALA A 128 -3.30 -23.76 -3.60
CA ALA A 128 -4.04 -23.14 -2.51
C ALA A 128 -3.36 -21.84 -2.02
N VAL A 129 -2.04 -21.85 -1.85
CA VAL A 129 -1.26 -20.66 -1.48
C VAL A 129 -1.36 -19.58 -2.57
N GLU A 130 -1.12 -19.94 -3.83
CA GLU A 130 -1.22 -19.02 -4.98
C GLU A 130 -2.62 -18.39 -5.08
N ALA A 131 -3.68 -19.18 -4.90
CA ALA A 131 -5.05 -18.66 -4.95
C ALA A 131 -5.31 -17.61 -3.86
N GLN A 132 -4.86 -17.86 -2.62
CA GLN A 132 -5.01 -16.91 -1.51
C GLN A 132 -4.22 -15.61 -1.76
N VAL A 133 -2.97 -15.74 -2.24
CA VAL A 133 -2.14 -14.57 -2.55
C VAL A 133 -2.74 -13.75 -3.69
N LEU A 134 -3.21 -14.39 -4.76
CA LEU A 134 -3.85 -13.69 -5.87
C LEU A 134 -5.12 -12.96 -5.42
N ASP A 135 -5.91 -13.56 -4.53
CA ASP A 135 -7.10 -12.94 -3.97
C ASP A 135 -6.76 -11.71 -3.11
N PHE A 136 -5.73 -11.82 -2.27
CA PHE A 136 -5.16 -10.67 -1.56
C PHE A 136 -4.65 -9.59 -2.52
N SER A 137 -3.90 -9.95 -3.58
CA SER A 137 -3.38 -8.99 -4.55
C SER A 137 -4.48 -8.20 -5.25
N ARG A 138 -5.64 -8.83 -5.53
CA ARG A 138 -6.82 -8.11 -6.07
C ARG A 138 -7.34 -7.07 -5.09
N ARG A 139 -7.50 -7.42 -3.81
CA ARG A 139 -7.93 -6.48 -2.76
C ARG A 139 -6.92 -5.34 -2.58
N GLN A 140 -5.63 -5.66 -2.56
CA GLN A 140 -4.57 -4.64 -2.43
C GLN A 140 -4.52 -3.72 -3.65
N SER A 141 -4.71 -4.26 -4.86
CA SER A 141 -4.79 -3.45 -6.08
C SER A 141 -5.98 -2.50 -6.05
N LEU A 142 -7.15 -2.97 -5.60
CA LEU A 142 -8.33 -2.10 -5.41
C LEU A 142 -8.05 -0.98 -4.40
N ARG A 143 -7.37 -1.29 -3.29
CA ARG A 143 -6.97 -0.28 -2.30
C ARG A 143 -6.01 0.74 -2.86
N ALA A 144 -4.98 0.31 -3.59
CA ALA A 144 -4.02 1.21 -4.22
C ALA A 144 -4.69 2.11 -5.26
N ARG A 145 -5.54 1.55 -6.12
CA ARG A 145 -6.33 2.32 -7.09
C ARG A 145 -7.22 3.36 -6.40
N THR A 146 -7.93 2.97 -5.35
CA THR A 146 -8.77 3.88 -4.56
C THR A 146 -7.95 5.00 -3.92
N TRP A 147 -6.78 4.66 -3.36
CA TRP A 147 -5.87 5.62 -2.75
C TRP A 147 -5.35 6.67 -3.73
N PHE A 148 -5.15 6.31 -5.00
CA PHE A 148 -4.65 7.23 -6.04
C PHE A 148 -5.74 7.69 -7.01
N LYS A 149 -7.02 7.49 -6.69
CA LYS A 149 -8.16 7.83 -7.55
C LYS A 149 -8.12 9.27 -8.04
N ASP A 150 -7.82 10.20 -7.14
CA ASP A 150 -7.83 11.64 -7.43
C ASP A 150 -6.59 12.11 -8.21
N ALA A 151 -5.62 11.23 -8.50
CA ALA A 151 -4.47 11.55 -9.34
C ALA A 151 -4.82 11.62 -10.83
N GLY A 152 -5.99 11.12 -11.25
CA GLY A 152 -6.45 11.18 -12.64
C GLY A 152 -5.83 10.16 -13.60
N PHE A 153 -5.11 9.17 -13.08
CA PHE A 153 -4.45 8.12 -13.89
C PHE A 153 -5.23 6.79 -13.94
N ASP A 154 -6.26 6.63 -13.11
CA ASP A 154 -7.11 5.44 -13.18
C ASP A 154 -8.02 5.49 -14.42
N HIS A 155 -8.18 4.35 -15.08
CA HIS A 155 -8.98 4.24 -16.30
C HIS A 155 -10.51 4.22 -16.03
N ALA A 156 -10.92 3.86 -14.82
CA ALA A 156 -12.31 3.76 -14.40
C ALA A 156 -12.47 4.22 -12.94
N PRO A 157 -12.18 5.50 -12.63
CA PRO A 157 -12.23 6.03 -11.26
C PRO A 157 -13.64 6.00 -10.66
N GLU A 158 -14.68 6.07 -11.47
CA GLU A 158 -16.09 5.99 -11.07
C GLU A 158 -16.48 4.64 -10.44
N ASP A 159 -15.79 3.56 -10.81
CA ASP A 159 -16.01 2.21 -10.26
C ASP A 159 -15.38 2.03 -8.87
N LEU A 160 -14.51 2.96 -8.47
CA LEU A 160 -13.78 2.88 -7.21
C LEU A 160 -14.59 3.50 -6.06
N PRO A 161 -14.56 2.88 -4.86
CA PRO A 161 -15.18 3.46 -3.68
C PRO A 161 -14.52 4.79 -3.31
N SER A 162 -15.14 5.55 -2.40
CA SER A 162 -14.44 6.64 -1.74
C SER A 162 -13.41 6.10 -0.75
N LEU A 163 -12.41 6.93 -0.40
CA LEU A 163 -11.41 6.57 0.60
C LEU A 163 -12.04 6.23 1.95
N GLU A 164 -13.05 6.99 2.36
CA GLU A 164 -13.80 6.75 3.59
C GLU A 164 -14.57 5.40 3.56
N GLN A 165 -15.19 5.08 2.43
CA GLN A 165 -15.89 3.79 2.25
C GLN A 165 -14.93 2.61 2.30
N MET A 166 -13.71 2.76 1.77
CA MET A 166 -12.69 1.72 1.81
C MET A 166 -12.15 1.48 3.22
N LEU A 167 -11.96 2.53 4.01
CA LEU A 167 -11.38 2.45 5.36
C LEU A 167 -12.37 2.01 6.45
N LYS A 168 -13.69 2.06 6.16
CA LYS A 168 -14.75 1.64 7.09
C LYS A 168 -15.16 0.16 6.96
N LYS A 169 -14.55 -0.60 6.04
CA LYS A 169 -14.80 -2.04 5.83
C LYS A 169 -13.83 -2.90 6.62
#